data_AF-A0A6N3JZU1-F1
#
_entry.id   AF-A0A6N3JZU1-F1
#
_cell.length_a   1.000
_cell.length_b   1.000
_cell.length_c   1.000
_cell.angle_alpha   90.00
_cell.angle_beta   90.00
_cell.angle_gamma   90.00
#
_symmetry.space_group_name_H-M   'P 1'
#
loop_
_entity.id
_entity.type
_entity.pdbx_description
1 polymer ?
#
loop_
_entity_poly.entity_id
_entity_poly.type
_entity_poly.pdbx_seq_one_letter_code
_entity_poly.pdbx_strand_id
1 'polypeptide(L)'
;MTWWSDLVAAEPEFAARVRARFAVRKHGTMATLRRDGSPRISGTEFDFGDDGQLRLGSMAGAVKALDLRRDPRVALHSPTEDAPPDDPSTWDGDAKIAGRAHEEPPAEDGSHSFRIELTEVVLTRVGDPPDHLVIESWHPTRGLERRTRH
;
A
#
# COMPACT_ATOMS: atom_id res chain seq x y z
N MET A 1 2.97 4.67 16.73
CA MET A 1 2.83 3.75 15.59
C MET A 1 1.37 3.75 15.21
N THR A 2 1.11 3.72 13.92
CA THR A 2 -0.25 3.78 13.38
C THR A 2 -0.42 2.64 12.41
N TRP A 3 -1.41 1.80 12.64
CA TRP A 3 -1.64 0.57 11.91
C TRP A 3 -2.85 0.70 10.99
N TRP A 4 -3.07 -0.30 10.15
CA TRP A 4 -4.24 -0.34 9.27
C TRP A 4 -5.56 -0.22 10.03
N SER A 5 -5.67 -0.83 11.21
CA SER A 5 -6.84 -0.75 12.08
C SER A 5 -7.15 0.68 12.53
N ASP A 6 -6.12 1.49 12.74
CA ASP A 6 -6.28 2.89 13.14
C ASP A 6 -6.86 3.72 12.00
N LEU A 7 -6.42 3.44 10.76
CA LEU A 7 -7.00 4.05 9.56
C LEU A 7 -8.47 3.61 9.36
N VAL A 8 -8.77 2.32 9.54
CA VAL A 8 -10.15 1.82 9.44
C VAL A 8 -11.06 2.48 10.48
N ALA A 9 -10.58 2.68 11.70
CA ALA A 9 -11.33 3.34 12.76
C ALA A 9 -11.54 4.83 12.47
N ALA A 10 -10.53 5.51 11.92
CA ALA A 10 -10.60 6.95 11.64
C ALA A 10 -11.40 7.27 10.36
N GLU A 11 -11.17 6.52 9.28
CA GLU A 11 -11.67 6.81 7.93
C GLU A 11 -12.18 5.54 7.21
N PRO A 12 -13.25 4.90 7.71
CA PRO A 12 -13.68 3.57 7.25
C PRO A 12 -13.98 3.48 5.76
N GLU A 13 -14.65 4.49 5.19
CA GLU A 13 -14.99 4.52 3.76
C GLU A 13 -13.77 4.71 2.86
N PHE A 14 -12.78 5.49 3.30
CA PHE A 14 -11.52 5.65 2.57
C PHE A 14 -10.68 4.38 2.65
N ALA A 15 -10.58 3.78 3.84
CA ALA A 15 -9.89 2.51 4.04
C ALA A 15 -10.49 1.38 3.17
N ALA A 16 -11.82 1.31 3.08
CA ALA A 16 -12.51 0.34 2.23
C ALA A 16 -12.17 0.50 0.75
N ARG A 17 -12.16 1.74 0.23
CA ARG A 17 -11.79 2.03 -1.16
C ARG A 17 -10.33 1.69 -1.46
N VAL A 18 -9.42 2.01 -0.54
CA VAL A 18 -8.00 1.64 -0.64
C VAL A 18 -7.83 0.12 -0.66
N ARG A 19 -8.44 -0.61 0.30
CA ARG A 19 -8.37 -2.08 0.34
C ARG A 19 -8.93 -2.71 -0.94
N ALA A 20 -10.03 -2.19 -1.46
CA ALA A 20 -10.61 -2.66 -2.72
C ALA A 20 -9.62 -2.55 -3.89
N ARG A 21 -8.83 -1.47 -3.98
CA ARG A 21 -7.78 -1.33 -5.01
C ARG A 21 -6.67 -2.36 -4.86
N PHE A 22 -6.25 -2.67 -3.63
CA PHE A 22 -5.25 -3.73 -3.41
C PHE A 22 -5.77 -5.15 -3.70
N ALA A 23 -7.10 -5.34 -3.68
CA ALA A 23 -7.74 -6.65 -3.90
C ALA A 23 -8.02 -6.98 -5.38
N VAL A 24 -7.84 -6.03 -6.31
CA VAL A 24 -8.19 -6.24 -7.73
C VAL A 24 -7.38 -7.36 -8.40
N ARG A 25 -6.13 -7.59 -7.94
CA ARG A 25 -5.28 -8.70 -8.35
C ARG A 25 -4.48 -9.20 -7.16
N LYS A 26 -4.04 -10.46 -7.24
CA LYS A 26 -3.26 -11.12 -6.19
C LYS A 26 -1.91 -10.42 -5.90
N HIS A 27 -1.24 -9.91 -6.92
CA HIS A 27 0.10 -9.35 -6.80
C HIS A 27 0.11 -7.85 -7.14
N GLY A 28 0.75 -7.05 -6.30
CA GLY A 28 1.12 -5.67 -6.63
C GLY A 28 2.60 -5.44 -6.44
N THR A 29 2.97 -4.17 -6.29
CA THR A 29 4.37 -3.74 -6.32
C THR A 29 4.80 -3.19 -4.98
N MET A 30 5.98 -3.57 -4.51
CA MET A 30 6.63 -3.04 -3.32
C MET A 30 7.98 -2.42 -3.68
N ALA A 31 8.30 -1.29 -3.05
CA ALA A 31 9.61 -0.67 -3.07
C ALA A 31 10.26 -0.73 -1.68
N THR A 32 11.56 -1.05 -1.65
CA THR A 32 12.44 -1.14 -0.48
C THR A 32 13.75 -0.43 -0.77
N LEU A 33 14.60 -0.22 0.26
CA LEU A 33 15.89 0.45 0.09
C LEU A 33 17.04 -0.55 0.19
N ARG A 34 17.89 -0.55 -0.84
CA ARG A 34 19.12 -1.33 -0.84
C ARG A 34 20.12 -0.75 0.16
N ARG A 35 21.20 -1.49 0.43
CA ARG A 35 22.28 -1.05 1.33
C ARG A 35 22.90 0.31 0.94
N ASP A 36 22.93 0.63 -0.35
CA ASP A 36 23.45 1.90 -0.88
C ASP A 36 22.39 3.04 -0.89
N GLY A 37 21.18 2.77 -0.40
CA GLY A 37 20.06 3.71 -0.39
C GLY A 37 19.29 3.80 -1.71
N SER A 38 19.71 3.09 -2.77
CA SER A 38 18.94 3.04 -4.01
C SER A 38 17.66 2.20 -3.87
N PRO A 39 16.59 2.52 -4.61
CA PRO A 39 15.34 1.77 -4.53
C PRO A 39 15.47 0.37 -5.17
N ARG A 40 14.79 -0.61 -4.59
CA ARG A 40 14.51 -1.93 -5.19
C ARG A 40 13.02 -2.13 -5.29
N ILE A 41 12.55 -2.55 -6.46
CA ILE A 41 11.16 -2.98 -6.68
C ILE A 41 11.05 -4.51 -6.66
N SER A 42 9.95 -5.04 -6.13
CA SER A 42 9.60 -6.46 -6.14
C SER A 42 8.08 -6.64 -6.19
N GLY A 43 7.63 -7.74 -6.79
CA GLY A 43 6.25 -8.19 -6.64
C GLY A 43 5.99 -8.69 -5.22
N THR A 44 4.78 -8.44 -4.71
CA THR A 44 4.34 -8.92 -3.39
C THR A 44 2.84 -9.16 -3.35
N GLU A 45 2.44 -10.00 -2.40
CA GLU A 45 1.05 -10.16 -1.97
C GLU A 45 0.82 -9.27 -0.74
N PHE A 46 -0.42 -8.83 -0.54
CA PHE A 46 -0.81 -7.97 0.57
C PHE A 46 -1.87 -8.68 1.39
N ASP A 47 -1.59 -8.90 2.67
CA ASP A 47 -2.55 -9.50 3.58
C ASP A 47 -3.19 -8.42 4.46
N PHE A 48 -4.44 -8.08 4.15
CA PHE A 48 -5.28 -7.26 5.02
C PHE A 48 -6.06 -8.19 5.94
N GLY A 49 -5.44 -8.59 7.04
CA GLY A 49 -5.97 -9.57 7.97
C GLY A 49 -7.25 -9.13 8.67
N ASP A 50 -8.02 -10.09 9.16
CA ASP A 50 -9.28 -9.86 9.89
C ASP A 50 -9.05 -9.15 11.24
N ASP A 51 -7.82 -9.21 11.77
CA ASP A 51 -7.36 -8.44 12.94
C ASP A 51 -7.08 -6.95 12.61
N GLY A 52 -7.43 -6.52 11.40
CA GLY A 52 -7.30 -5.15 10.94
C GLY A 52 -5.85 -4.74 10.70
N GLN A 53 -4.92 -5.68 10.52
CA GLN A 53 -3.52 -5.34 10.24
C GLN A 53 -3.18 -5.60 8.77
N LEU A 54 -2.25 -4.80 8.25
CA LEU A 54 -1.63 -5.03 6.95
C LEU A 54 -0.30 -5.77 7.13
N ARG A 55 -0.17 -6.94 6.50
CA ARG A 55 1.03 -7.77 6.52
C ARG A 55 1.57 -8.07 5.13
N LEU A 56 2.88 -8.27 5.06
CA LEU A 56 3.59 -8.74 3.87
C LEU A 56 4.37 -10.01 4.20
N GLY A 57 4.08 -11.08 3.46
CA GLY A 57 4.84 -12.33 3.53
C GLY A 57 6.03 -12.32 2.57
N SER A 58 7.11 -13.01 2.93
CA SER A 58 8.24 -13.22 2.04
C SER A 58 8.93 -14.55 2.31
N MET A 59 9.37 -15.21 1.24
CA MET A 59 10.15 -16.45 1.32
C MET A 59 11.45 -16.24 2.10
N ALA A 60 11.93 -17.31 2.73
CA ALA A 60 13.21 -17.33 3.43
C ALA A 60 14.36 -16.82 2.53
N GLY A 61 15.19 -15.92 3.06
CA GLY A 61 16.36 -15.39 2.33
C GLY A 61 16.04 -14.43 1.19
N ALA A 62 14.78 -14.04 0.98
CA ALA A 62 14.40 -13.08 -0.04
C ALA A 62 15.08 -11.73 0.19
N VAL A 63 15.71 -11.20 -0.85
CA VAL A 63 16.53 -9.98 -0.76
C VAL A 63 15.72 -8.75 -0.33
N LYS A 64 14.43 -8.68 -0.65
CA LYS A 64 13.51 -7.62 -0.20
C LYS A 64 13.25 -7.66 1.33
N ALA A 65 13.25 -8.85 1.93
CA ALA A 65 13.16 -9.00 3.38
C ALA A 65 14.46 -8.56 4.07
N LEU A 66 15.62 -8.86 3.46
CA LEU A 66 16.92 -8.41 3.95
C LEU A 66 17.10 -6.88 3.85
N ASP A 67 16.50 -6.26 2.82
CA ASP A 67 16.42 -4.81 2.71
C ASP A 67 15.60 -4.24 3.89
N LEU A 68 14.40 -4.77 4.15
CA LEU A 68 13.53 -4.31 5.25
C LEU A 68 14.14 -4.47 6.64
N ARG A 69 14.89 -5.56 6.87
CA ARG A 69 15.66 -5.75 8.11
C ARG A 69 16.73 -4.67 8.32
N ARG A 70 17.31 -4.16 7.23
CA ARG A 70 18.34 -3.12 7.27
C ARG A 70 17.73 -1.72 7.37
N ASP A 71 16.68 -1.47 6.61
CA ASP A 71 15.94 -0.21 6.58
C ASP A 71 14.45 -0.51 6.44
N PRO A 72 13.62 -0.21 7.46
CA PRO A 72 12.23 -0.63 7.47
C PRO A 72 11.35 0.16 6.50
N ARG A 73 11.86 1.21 5.83
CA ARG A 73 11.05 2.03 4.93
C ARG A 73 10.56 1.20 3.75
N VAL A 74 9.26 1.25 3.53
CA VAL A 74 8.56 0.51 2.47
C VAL A 74 7.52 1.40 1.80
N ALA A 75 7.34 1.21 0.49
CA ALA A 75 6.20 1.74 -0.24
C ALA A 75 5.52 0.63 -1.04
N LEU A 76 4.20 0.65 -1.06
CA LEU A 76 3.34 -0.33 -1.70
C LEU A 76 2.49 0.39 -2.74
N HIS A 77 2.31 -0.25 -3.88
CA HIS A 77 1.42 0.17 -4.94
C HIS A 77 0.45 -0.98 -5.22
N SER A 78 -0.85 -0.66 -5.27
CA SER A 78 -1.87 -1.62 -5.68
C SER A 78 -1.57 -2.14 -7.08
N PRO A 79 -2.14 -3.27 -7.49
CA PRO A 79 -2.21 -3.58 -8.90
C PRO A 79 -2.92 -2.45 -9.65
N THR A 80 -2.51 -2.19 -10.89
CA THR A 80 -3.15 -1.23 -11.78
C THR A 80 -3.99 -1.99 -12.79
N GLU A 81 -5.22 -1.55 -12.99
CA GLU A 81 -6.09 -2.00 -14.09
C GLU A 81 -6.36 -0.82 -15.02
N ASP A 82 -6.13 -1.03 -16.30
CA ASP A 82 -6.43 -0.04 -17.32
C ASP A 82 -7.95 0.08 -17.50
N ALA A 83 -8.43 1.31 -17.68
CA ALA A 83 -9.78 1.53 -18.20
C ALA A 83 -9.84 1.14 -19.69
N PRO A 84 -11.04 0.82 -20.23
CA PRO A 84 -11.22 0.64 -21.66
C PRO A 84 -10.68 1.83 -22.45
N PRO A 85 -9.97 1.62 -23.57
CA PRO A 85 -9.38 2.72 -24.34
C PRO A 85 -10.40 3.74 -24.86
N ASP A 86 -11.63 3.31 -25.07
CA ASP A 86 -12.78 4.10 -25.52
C ASP A 86 -13.52 4.81 -24.37
N ASP A 87 -13.24 4.44 -23.13
CA ASP A 87 -13.81 5.08 -21.94
C ASP A 87 -12.80 5.17 -20.79
N PRO A 88 -11.77 6.04 -20.90
CA PRO A 88 -10.78 6.23 -19.84
C PRO A 88 -11.39 6.81 -18.55
N SER A 89 -12.64 7.29 -18.59
CA SER A 89 -13.32 7.85 -17.42
C SER A 89 -13.65 6.80 -16.35
N THR A 90 -13.71 5.52 -16.73
CA THR A 90 -14.00 4.41 -15.82
C THR A 90 -12.78 3.91 -15.07
N TRP A 91 -11.66 4.64 -15.11
CA TRP A 91 -10.48 4.25 -14.33
C TRP A 91 -10.75 4.47 -12.84
N ASP A 92 -10.98 3.36 -12.14
CA ASP A 92 -11.25 3.32 -10.69
C ASP A 92 -10.12 3.86 -9.82
N GLY A 93 -8.91 4.01 -10.38
CA GLY A 93 -7.76 4.58 -9.69
C GLY A 93 -6.77 3.57 -9.11
N ASP A 94 -5.67 4.11 -8.60
CA ASP A 94 -4.60 3.38 -7.91
C ASP A 94 -4.50 3.80 -6.44
N ALA A 95 -4.20 2.83 -5.57
CA ALA A 95 -3.90 3.07 -4.17
C ALA A 95 -2.42 2.81 -3.85
N LYS A 96 -1.87 3.63 -2.97
CA LYS A 96 -0.48 3.56 -2.51
C LYS A 96 -0.43 3.64 -0.99
N ILE A 97 0.49 2.90 -0.39
CA ILE A 97 0.73 2.93 1.05
C ILE A 97 2.23 3.10 1.27
N ALA A 98 2.64 4.09 2.03
CA ALA A 98 4.02 4.22 2.51
C ALA A 98 4.07 4.00 4.02
N GLY A 99 5.14 3.38 4.49
CA GLY A 99 5.22 2.94 5.87
C GLY A 99 6.57 2.44 6.33
N ARG A 100 6.55 1.82 7.50
CA ARG A 100 7.68 1.09 8.08
C ARG A 100 7.28 -0.36 8.31
N ALA A 101 8.08 -1.29 7.81
CA ALA A 101 7.90 -2.72 8.02
C ALA A 101 8.49 -3.13 9.38
N HIS A 102 7.66 -3.77 10.20
CA HIS A 102 8.06 -4.36 11.48
C HIS A 102 8.02 -5.88 11.33
N GLU A 103 9.18 -6.52 11.40
CA GLU A 103 9.27 -7.97 11.26
C GLU A 103 8.60 -8.65 12.46
N GLU A 104 7.67 -9.55 12.16
CA GLU A 104 7.07 -10.43 13.15
C GLU A 104 8.01 -11.63 13.43
N PRO A 105 7.84 -12.36 14.53
CA PRO A 105 8.66 -13.53 14.81
C PRO A 105 8.75 -14.48 13.61
N PRO A 106 9.94 -15.01 13.28
CA PRO A 106 10.13 -15.84 12.11
C PRO A 106 9.29 -17.11 12.20
N ALA A 107 8.73 -17.53 11.07
CA ALA A 107 8.08 -18.83 10.96
C ALA A 107 9.12 -19.96 11.06
N GLU A 108 8.67 -21.17 11.42
CA GLU A 108 9.55 -22.35 11.54
C GLU A 108 10.26 -22.69 10.23
N ASP A 109 9.65 -22.40 9.09
CA ASP A 109 10.20 -22.61 7.75
C ASP A 109 11.19 -21.50 7.31
N GLY A 110 11.45 -20.53 8.19
CA GLY A 110 12.34 -19.39 7.94
C GLY A 110 11.73 -18.31 7.05
N SER A 111 10.45 -18.39 6.69
CA SER A 111 9.75 -17.31 6.00
C SER A 111 9.63 -16.08 6.90
N HIS A 112 9.52 -14.92 6.25
CA HIS A 112 9.40 -13.62 6.90
C HIS A 112 7.96 -13.12 6.82
N SER A 113 7.48 -12.54 7.92
CA SER A 113 6.25 -11.76 7.96
C SER A 113 6.58 -10.36 8.46
N PHE A 114 6.01 -9.33 7.83
CA PHE A 114 6.18 -7.94 8.24
C PHE A 114 4.83 -7.28 8.42
N ARG A 115 4.56 -6.74 9.61
CA ARG A 115 3.42 -5.83 9.85
C ARG A 115 3.80 -4.41 9.46
N ILE A 116 2.89 -3.72 8.75
CA ILE A 116 3.19 -2.41 8.18
C ILE A 116 2.61 -1.30 9.06
N GLU A 117 3.50 -0.49 9.64
CA GLU A 117 3.16 0.80 10.23
C GLU A 117 2.93 1.82 9.12
N LEU A 118 1.79 2.49 9.13
CA LEU A 118 1.40 3.47 8.13
C LEU A 118 2.02 4.83 8.41
N THR A 119 2.59 5.46 7.38
CA THR A 119 2.98 6.87 7.40
C THR A 119 2.19 7.72 6.40
N GLU A 120 1.67 7.09 5.35
CA GLU A 120 0.87 7.73 4.31
C GLU A 120 0.05 6.67 3.57
N VAL A 121 -1.20 7.03 3.23
CA VAL A 121 -2.06 6.24 2.33
C VAL A 121 -2.65 7.19 1.29
N VAL A 122 -2.53 6.86 0.01
CA VAL A 122 -3.00 7.70 -1.09
C VAL A 122 -3.92 6.90 -1.99
N LEU A 123 -5.04 7.49 -2.39
CA LEU A 123 -5.91 7.01 -3.46
C LEU A 123 -6.02 8.09 -4.53
N THR A 124 -5.69 7.74 -5.77
CA THR A 124 -5.85 8.63 -6.94
C THR A 124 -6.85 8.01 -7.89
N ARG A 125 -7.89 8.74 -8.28
CA ARG A 125 -8.92 8.30 -9.24
C ARG A 125 -9.36 9.43 -10.16
N VAL A 126 -10.13 9.10 -11.18
CA VAL A 126 -10.85 10.09 -12.00
C VAL A 126 -11.97 10.75 -11.18
N GLY A 127 -12.17 12.06 -11.37
CA GLY A 127 -13.26 12.81 -10.77
C GLY A 127 -14.63 12.50 -11.38
N ASP A 128 -15.67 13.05 -10.77
CA ASP A 128 -17.01 13.09 -11.33
C ASP A 128 -17.49 14.55 -11.33
N PRO A 129 -17.63 15.21 -12.50
CA PRO A 129 -17.41 14.69 -13.86
C PRO A 129 -15.94 14.31 -14.14
N PRO A 130 -15.66 13.49 -15.18
CA PRO A 130 -14.33 12.96 -15.47
C PRO A 130 -13.40 13.95 -16.18
N ASP A 131 -13.25 15.15 -15.61
CA ASP A 131 -12.44 16.25 -16.14
C ASP A 131 -11.23 16.64 -15.25
N HIS A 132 -11.01 15.87 -14.18
CA HIS A 132 -9.89 16.05 -13.25
C HIS A 132 -9.54 14.74 -12.55
N LEU A 133 -8.42 14.73 -11.84
CA LEU A 133 -8.07 13.67 -10.90
C LEU A 133 -8.40 14.09 -9.47
N VAL A 134 -9.00 13.18 -8.71
CA VAL A 134 -9.19 13.31 -7.27
C VAL A 134 -8.07 12.53 -6.58
N ILE A 135 -7.32 13.23 -5.74
CA ILE A 135 -6.23 12.67 -4.93
C ILE A 135 -6.64 12.82 -3.47
N GLU A 136 -6.86 11.69 -2.82
CA GLU A 136 -7.09 11.61 -1.38
C GLU A 136 -5.83 11.07 -0.72
N SER A 137 -5.32 11.78 0.28
CA SER A 137 -4.13 11.39 1.04
C SER A 137 -4.44 11.42 2.51
N TRP A 138 -4.16 10.33 3.21
CA TRP A 138 -4.28 10.23 4.65
C TRP A 138 -2.92 10.09 5.31
N HIS A 139 -2.73 10.80 6.42
CA HIS A 139 -1.53 10.69 7.26
C HIS A 139 -1.92 10.63 8.73
N PRO A 140 -1.19 9.90 9.59
CA PRO A 140 -1.48 9.83 11.01
C PRO A 140 -1.59 11.19 11.71
N THR A 141 -0.81 12.19 11.27
CA THR A 141 -0.75 13.52 11.90
C THR A 141 -1.67 14.57 11.27
N ARG A 142 -2.19 14.32 10.06
CA ARG A 142 -2.98 15.30 9.30
C ARG A 142 -4.41 14.83 9.01
N GLY A 143 -4.71 13.55 9.21
CA GLY A 143 -5.98 12.97 8.80
C GLY A 143 -6.12 12.89 7.29
N LEU A 144 -7.35 12.73 6.82
CA LEU A 144 -7.68 12.66 5.40
C LEU A 144 -7.73 14.06 4.77
N GLU A 145 -6.95 14.26 3.71
CA GLU A 145 -7.00 15.45 2.86
C GLU A 145 -7.41 15.05 1.44
N ARG A 146 -8.16 15.94 0.78
CA ARG A 146 -8.57 15.77 -0.62
C ARG A 146 -8.06 16.94 -1.46
N ARG A 147 -7.52 16.63 -2.64
CA ARG A 147 -7.02 17.60 -3.64
C ARG A 147 -7.50 17.20 -5.02
N THR A 148 -7.64 18.17 -5.92
CA THR A 148 -7.95 17.94 -7.33
C THR A 148 -6.79 18.40 -8.21
N ARG A 149 -6.61 17.72 -9.36
CA ARG A 149 -5.65 18.11 -10.39
C ARG A 149 -6.34 18.07 -11.75
N HIS A 150 -6.41 19.22 -12.41
CA HIS A 150 -6.89 19.38 -13.78
C HIS A 150 -5.76 19.17 -14.79
#